data_AF-A0A929HVA7-F1
#
_entry.id   AF-A0A929HVA7-F1
#
_cell.length_a   1.000
_cell.length_b   1.000
_cell.length_c   1.000
_cell.angle_alpha   90.00
_cell.angle_beta   90.00
_cell.angle_gamma   90.00
#
_symmetry.space_group_name_H-M   'P 1'
#
loop_
_entity.id
_entity.type
_entity.pdbx_description
1 polymer ?
#
loop_
_entity_poly.entity_id
_entity_poly.type
_entity_poly.pdbx_seq_one_letter_code
_entity_poly.pdbx_strand_id
1 'polypeptide(L)'
;MMNSNNKKKGRPSFVPGGGLLLFIAALFLAACSPTEPETPLIGINPSEVCMVNDAVMAKPQIPVPFEGKTYYGCCEGCVGRLQNERAMRFSKDPLTGQEVDKSKAFILSGPKGEALYFESSKTAGKYMVSQGTKDKK
;
A
#
# COMPACT_ATOMS: atom_id res chain seq x y z
N MET A 1 -49.79 53.45 12.90
CA MET A 1 -50.35 53.75 11.56
C MET A 1 -50.49 52.44 10.80
N MET A 2 -51.71 52.16 10.32
CA MET A 2 -52.16 51.12 9.36
C MET A 2 -51.75 49.66 9.66
N ASN A 3 -52.63 48.74 10.09
CA ASN A 3 -53.91 48.25 9.55
C ASN A 3 -53.81 47.39 8.26
N SER A 4 -54.28 46.15 8.41
CA SER A 4 -55.15 45.40 7.50
C SER A 4 -54.59 44.36 6.52
N ASN A 5 -55.33 43.23 6.52
CA ASN A 5 -55.63 42.26 5.45
C ASN A 5 -54.84 40.94 5.52
N ASN A 6 -55.32 39.90 6.21
CA ASN A 6 -56.54 39.11 5.99
C ASN A 6 -56.63 38.51 4.58
N LYS A 7 -56.19 37.25 4.43
CA LYS A 7 -56.69 36.36 3.37
C LYS A 7 -56.81 34.93 3.89
N LYS A 8 -58.03 34.60 4.28
CA LYS A 8 -58.51 33.24 4.53
C LYS A 8 -58.45 32.41 3.23
N LYS A 9 -58.24 31.10 3.38
CA LYS A 9 -59.11 29.97 2.94
C LYS A 9 -58.30 28.80 2.34
N GLY A 10 -58.57 27.60 2.88
CA GLY A 10 -58.34 26.32 2.18
C GLY A 10 -57.53 25.30 2.97
N ARG A 11 -58.13 24.64 3.99
CA ARG A 11 -57.61 23.38 4.53
C ARG A 11 -58.40 22.22 3.93
N PRO A 12 -57.76 21.21 3.32
CA PRO A 12 -58.33 19.88 3.24
C PRO A 12 -57.82 18.98 4.37
N SER A 13 -58.75 18.64 5.24
CA SER A 13 -59.05 17.31 5.80
C SER A 13 -57.91 16.30 5.99
N PHE A 14 -57.49 16.20 7.26
CA PHE A 14 -57.39 14.99 8.07
C PHE A 14 -57.63 13.62 7.39
N VAL A 15 -56.59 12.79 7.40
CA VAL A 15 -56.69 11.32 7.32
C VAL A 15 -55.82 10.73 8.44
N PRO A 16 -56.37 9.99 9.42
CA PRO A 16 -55.59 9.27 10.42
C PRO A 16 -55.50 7.78 10.02
N GLY A 17 -54.29 7.24 10.03
CA GLY A 17 -54.01 5.82 9.86
C GLY A 17 -52.50 5.70 9.87
N GLY A 18 -51.87 5.38 11.00
CA GLY A 18 -51.95 4.04 11.58
C GLY A 18 -50.78 3.25 10.99
N GLY A 19 -49.69 3.12 11.72
CA GLY A 19 -48.54 2.34 11.25
C GLY A 19 -47.20 2.86 11.75
N LEU A 20 -46.90 2.48 12.98
CA LEU A 20 -45.54 2.39 13.50
C LEU A 20 -44.69 1.53 12.54
N LEU A 21 -43.89 2.15 11.69
CA LEU A 21 -42.78 1.50 10.99
C LEU A 21 -41.54 2.36 11.14
N LEU A 22 -40.76 2.00 12.16
CA LEU A 22 -39.33 2.27 12.26
C LEU A 22 -38.65 1.83 10.96
N PHE A 23 -38.24 2.77 10.12
CA PHE A 23 -37.14 2.52 9.21
C PHE A 23 -36.09 3.61 9.35
N ILE A 24 -35.02 3.13 9.97
CA ILE A 24 -33.79 3.81 10.36
C ILE A 24 -33.22 4.54 9.15
N ALA A 25 -32.86 5.80 9.36
CA ALA A 25 -32.03 6.57 8.45
C ALA A 25 -30.67 5.86 8.27
N ALA A 26 -30.49 5.16 7.16
CA ALA A 26 -29.19 4.72 6.70
C ALA A 26 -28.74 5.66 5.57
N LEU A 27 -28.29 6.86 5.93
CA LEU A 27 -27.35 7.61 5.10
C LEU A 27 -26.07 6.77 5.02
N PHE A 28 -25.99 5.91 4.01
CA PHE A 28 -24.73 5.30 3.60
C PHE A 28 -23.86 6.42 3.02
N LEU A 29 -23.14 7.13 3.90
CA LEU A 29 -21.98 7.93 3.54
C LEU A 29 -20.96 6.97 2.93
N ALA A 30 -21.00 6.85 1.61
CA ALA A 30 -19.94 6.27 0.82
C ALA A 30 -18.67 7.07 1.11
N ALA A 31 -17.82 6.54 2.00
CA ALA A 31 -16.46 6.98 2.17
C ALA A 31 -15.69 6.61 0.89
N CYS A 32 -15.79 7.47 -0.12
CA CYS A 32 -14.90 7.46 -1.26
C CYS A 32 -13.50 7.74 -0.72
N SER A 33 -12.67 6.69 -0.62
CA SER A 33 -11.28 6.88 -0.26
C SER A 33 -10.61 7.70 -1.37
N PRO A 34 -9.82 8.74 -1.04
CA PRO A 34 -9.06 9.46 -2.06
C PRO A 34 -8.09 8.49 -2.71
N THR A 35 -8.33 8.19 -3.99
CA THR A 35 -7.35 7.56 -4.86
C THR A 35 -6.25 8.59 -5.08
N GLU A 36 -5.22 8.55 -4.22
CA GLU A 36 -4.03 9.36 -4.39
C GLU A 36 -3.41 9.04 -5.76
N PRO A 37 -2.91 10.04 -6.51
CA PRO A 37 -2.23 9.80 -7.76
C PRO A 37 -0.95 9.02 -7.46
N GLU A 38 -1.01 7.71 -7.71
CA GLU A 38 0.11 6.81 -7.49
C GLU A 38 1.10 7.04 -8.63
N THR A 39 2.08 7.93 -8.42
CA THR A 39 3.19 8.11 -9.36
C THR A 39 3.81 6.73 -9.60
N PRO A 40 3.91 6.25 -10.85
CA PRO A 40 4.45 4.93 -11.11
C PRO A 40 5.90 4.88 -10.62
N LEU A 41 6.13 4.13 -9.54
CA LEU A 41 7.48 3.92 -9.03
C LEU A 41 8.15 2.85 -9.88
N ILE A 42 9.34 3.17 -10.38
CA ILE A 42 10.15 2.22 -11.14
C ILE A 42 10.89 1.36 -10.11
N GLY A 43 10.40 0.14 -9.93
CA GLY A 43 11.06 -0.88 -9.11
C GLY A 43 12.27 -1.50 -9.83
N ILE A 44 13.17 -2.10 -9.05
CA ILE A 44 14.33 -2.83 -9.58
C ILE A 44 13.92 -4.26 -9.92
N ASN A 45 14.49 -4.79 -11.01
CA ASN A 45 14.31 -6.18 -11.38
C ASN A 45 14.96 -7.09 -10.32
N PRO A 46 14.21 -8.07 -9.75
CA PRO A 46 14.76 -9.00 -8.76
C PRO A 46 15.99 -9.77 -9.26
N SER A 47 16.08 -10.02 -10.57
CA SER A 47 17.19 -10.71 -11.22
C SER A 47 18.51 -9.95 -11.18
N GLU A 48 18.50 -8.67 -10.84
CA GLU A 48 19.70 -7.83 -10.76
C GLU A 48 20.18 -7.61 -9.32
N VAL A 49 19.57 -8.32 -8.36
CA VAL A 49 19.79 -8.11 -6.92
C VAL A 49 20.33 -9.38 -6.28
N CYS A 50 21.37 -9.24 -5.45
CA CYS A 50 21.78 -10.31 -4.56
C CYS A 50 20.94 -10.24 -3.27
N MET A 51 20.00 -11.16 -3.12
CA MET A 51 19.09 -11.20 -1.98
C MET A 51 19.76 -11.61 -0.66
N VAL A 52 20.98 -12.13 -0.69
CA VAL A 52 21.74 -12.47 0.53
C VAL A 52 22.48 -11.26 1.09
N ASN A 53 23.01 -10.41 0.21
CA ASN A 53 23.78 -9.23 0.59
C ASN A 53 22.95 -7.93 0.57
N ASP A 54 21.68 -8.02 0.18
CA ASP A 54 20.78 -6.88 0.03
C ASP A 54 21.41 -5.77 -0.82
N ALA A 55 21.94 -6.15 -1.98
CA ALA A 55 22.71 -5.28 -2.85
C ALA A 55 22.21 -5.34 -4.30
N VAL A 56 22.07 -4.17 -4.93
CA VAL A 56 21.77 -4.05 -6.35
C VAL A 56 23.08 -4.22 -7.12
N MET A 57 23.15 -5.22 -7.99
CA MET A 57 24.37 -5.64 -8.68
C MET A 57 24.43 -5.15 -10.13
N ALA A 58 23.34 -4.59 -10.66
CA ALA A 58 23.19 -4.08 -12.04
C ALA A 58 23.63 -5.07 -13.13
N LYS A 59 23.57 -6.37 -12.81
CA LYS A 59 23.90 -7.49 -13.70
C LYS A 59 23.01 -8.68 -13.34
N PRO A 60 22.72 -9.60 -14.28
CA PRO A 60 21.93 -10.78 -13.98
C PRO A 60 22.60 -11.66 -12.92
N GLN A 61 21.81 -12.09 -11.94
CA GLN A 61 22.20 -12.96 -10.83
C GLN A 61 21.73 -14.40 -11.07
N ILE A 62 22.20 -15.33 -10.23
CA ILE A 62 21.87 -16.76 -10.32
C ILE A 62 20.45 -16.96 -9.75
N PRO A 63 19.48 -17.49 -10.54
CA PRO A 63 18.15 -17.81 -10.03
C PRO A 63 18.20 -19.05 -9.13
N VAL A 64 17.50 -18.97 -8.01
CA VAL A 64 17.42 -20.02 -6.98
C VAL A 64 15.96 -20.37 -6.75
N PRO A 65 15.44 -21.43 -7.41
CA PRO A 65 14.09 -21.89 -7.18
C PRO A 65 13.97 -22.52 -5.79
N PHE A 66 12.98 -22.10 -5.01
CA PHE A 66 12.68 -22.65 -3.69
C PHE A 66 11.17 -22.54 -3.41
N GLU A 67 10.51 -23.65 -3.07
CA GLU A 67 9.06 -23.72 -2.76
C GLU A 67 8.16 -23.00 -3.80
N GLY A 68 8.48 -23.14 -5.09
CA GLY A 68 7.72 -22.51 -6.18
C GLY A 68 7.95 -21.01 -6.34
N LYS A 69 8.92 -20.43 -5.64
CA LYS A 69 9.37 -19.03 -5.77
C LYS A 69 10.79 -19.00 -6.34
N THR A 70 11.19 -17.86 -6.88
CA THR A 70 12.55 -17.66 -7.40
C THR A 70 13.25 -16.55 -6.63
N TYR A 71 14.39 -16.88 -6.04
CA TYR A 71 15.29 -15.95 -5.38
C TYR A 71 16.55 -15.74 -6.21
N TYR A 72 17.36 -14.73 -5.88
CA TYR A 72 18.55 -14.39 -6.67
C TYR A 72 19.78 -14.20 -5.79
N GLY A 73 20.87 -14.88 -6.15
CA GLY A 73 22.16 -14.83 -5.43
C GLY A 73 23.33 -14.53 -6.37
N CYS A 74 24.38 -13.90 -5.85
CA CYS A 74 25.54 -13.49 -6.65
C CYS A 74 26.64 -14.55 -6.83
N CYS A 75 26.60 -15.62 -6.04
CA CYS A 75 27.57 -16.71 -6.09
C CYS A 75 26.97 -18.00 -5.52
N GLU A 76 27.64 -19.14 -5.71
CA GLU A 76 27.20 -20.45 -5.19
C GLU A 76 27.00 -20.44 -3.66
N GLY A 77 27.82 -19.70 -2.92
CA GLY A 77 27.63 -19.51 -1.49
C GLY A 77 26.28 -18.85 -1.17
N CYS A 78 25.88 -17.82 -1.93
CA CYS A 78 24.56 -17.19 -1.76
C CYS A 78 23.43 -18.14 -2.14
N VAL A 79 23.62 -18.97 -3.17
CA VAL A 79 22.64 -19.99 -3.57
C VAL A 79 22.40 -20.98 -2.43
N GLY A 80 23.47 -21.51 -1.83
CA GLY A 80 23.37 -22.43 -0.69
C GLY A 80 22.63 -21.79 0.50
N ARG A 81 22.92 -20.52 0.81
CA ARG A 81 22.22 -19.83 1.90
C ARG A 81 20.75 -19.58 1.60
N LEU A 82 20.37 -19.24 0.37
CA LEU A 82 18.96 -19.06 0.01
C LEU A 82 18.15 -20.37 0.11
N GLN A 83 18.77 -21.50 -0.19
CA GLN A 83 18.13 -22.82 -0.09
C GLN A 83 17.98 -23.28 1.38
N ASN A 84 18.98 -23.02 2.22
CA ASN A 84 19.03 -23.59 3.56
C ASN A 84 18.59 -22.62 4.67
N GLU A 85 18.79 -21.31 4.49
CA GLU A 85 18.53 -20.30 5.50
C GLU A 85 17.25 -19.51 5.18
N ARG A 86 16.19 -19.70 5.99
CA ARG A 86 14.95 -18.91 5.87
C ARG A 86 15.24 -17.41 5.98
N ALA A 87 16.14 -17.01 6.88
CA ALA A 87 16.48 -15.61 7.11
C ALA A 87 16.97 -14.87 5.85
N MET A 88 17.52 -15.59 4.86
CA MET A 88 17.99 -14.98 3.61
C MET A 88 16.87 -14.76 2.59
N ARG A 89 15.73 -15.44 2.75
CA ARG A 89 14.56 -15.33 1.86
C ARG A 89 13.56 -14.27 2.30
N PHE A 90 13.66 -13.81 3.55
CA PHE A 90 12.77 -12.81 4.12
C PHE A 90 13.54 -11.54 4.49
N SER A 91 12.86 -10.40 4.39
CA SER A 91 13.36 -9.10 4.86
C SER A 91 12.29 -8.42 5.71
N LYS A 92 12.59 -7.23 6.20
CA LYS A 92 11.59 -6.37 6.84
C LYS A 92 11.35 -5.14 5.99
N ASP A 93 10.09 -4.79 5.83
CA ASP A 93 9.70 -3.55 5.20
C ASP A 93 10.23 -2.36 6.03
N PRO A 94 11.07 -1.47 5.47
CA PRO A 94 11.64 -0.34 6.21
C PRO A 94 10.61 0.65 6.77
N LEU A 95 9.40 0.69 6.22
CA LEU A 95 8.33 1.59 6.65
C LEU A 95 7.42 0.93 7.69
N THR A 96 6.97 -0.31 7.44
CA THR A 96 5.97 -0.98 8.29
C THR A 96 6.59 -1.92 9.32
N GLY A 97 7.84 -2.35 9.12
CA GLY A 97 8.53 -3.34 9.95
C GLY A 97 8.03 -4.78 9.75
N GLN A 98 7.05 -5.00 8.87
CA GLN A 98 6.49 -6.31 8.61
C GLN A 98 7.48 -7.21 7.86
N GLU A 99 7.40 -8.51 8.11
CA GLU A 99 8.20 -9.50 7.39
C GLU A 99 7.68 -9.63 5.95
N VAL A 100 8.58 -9.49 4.98
CA VAL A 100 8.28 -9.57 3.55
C VAL A 100 9.14 -10.65 2.89
N ASP A 101 8.53 -11.43 2.00
CA ASP A 101 9.25 -12.41 1.19
C ASP A 101 9.97 -11.71 0.04
N LYS A 102 11.31 -11.84 -0.02
CA LYS A 102 12.13 -11.14 -1.01
C LYS A 102 11.77 -11.50 -2.46
N SER A 103 11.19 -12.67 -2.71
CA SER A 103 10.75 -13.09 -4.05
C SER A 103 9.50 -12.36 -4.56
N LYS A 104 8.68 -11.81 -3.65
CA LYS A 104 7.44 -11.09 -3.97
C LYS A 104 7.49 -9.60 -3.62
N ALA A 105 8.55 -9.19 -2.92
CA ALA A 105 8.71 -7.81 -2.48
C ALA A 105 8.91 -6.86 -3.66
N PHE A 106 8.44 -5.63 -3.48
CA PHE A 106 8.79 -4.52 -4.36
C PHE A 106 10.17 -4.00 -3.95
N ILE A 107 11.12 -3.96 -4.89
CA ILE A 107 12.52 -3.63 -4.58
C ILE A 107 12.84 -2.21 -5.07
N LEU A 108 13.46 -1.41 -4.20
CA LEU A 108 14.06 -0.13 -4.55
C LEU A 108 15.56 -0.11 -4.26
N SER A 109 16.31 0.72 -5.00
CA SER A 109 17.69 1.05 -4.60
C SER A 109 17.63 2.05 -3.45
N GLY A 110 18.31 1.74 -2.37
CA GLY A 110 18.68 2.72 -1.37
C GLY A 110 19.77 3.68 -1.89
N PRO A 111 20.07 4.73 -1.10
CA PRO A 111 21.03 5.77 -1.47
C PRO A 111 22.49 5.28 -1.60
N LYS A 112 22.82 4.11 -1.06
CA LYS A 112 24.16 3.49 -1.13
C LYS A 112 24.20 2.28 -2.07
N GLY A 113 23.16 2.04 -2.86
CA GLY A 113 23.05 0.88 -3.76
C GLY A 113 22.58 -0.41 -3.08
N GLU A 114 22.08 -0.31 -1.84
CA GLU A 114 21.42 -1.40 -1.14
C GLU A 114 20.04 -1.69 -1.74
N ALA A 115 19.60 -2.94 -1.68
CA ALA A 115 18.27 -3.34 -2.07
C ALA A 115 17.32 -3.23 -0.87
N LEU A 116 16.35 -2.34 -0.96
CA LEU A 116 15.28 -2.18 0.02
C LEU A 116 14.04 -2.94 -0.43
N TYR A 117 13.44 -3.72 0.46
CA TYR A 117 12.30 -4.59 0.16
C TYR A 117 11.04 -4.05 0.81
N PHE A 118 9.97 -3.90 0.02
CA PHE A 118 8.69 -3.39 0.48
C PHE A 118 7.58 -4.40 0.20
N GLU A 119 6.54 -4.36 1.02
CA GLU A 119 5.34 -5.18 0.82
C GLU A 119 4.63 -4.82 -0.50
N SER A 120 4.68 -3.54 -0.89
CA SER A 120 4.05 -3.03 -2.10
C SER A 120 4.73 -1.76 -2.61
N SER A 121 4.47 -1.40 -3.87
CA SER A 121 4.86 -0.11 -4.44
C SER A 121 4.33 1.08 -3.62
N LYS A 122 3.14 0.96 -3.03
CA LYS A 122 2.54 1.99 -2.18
C LYS A 122 3.39 2.26 -0.93
N THR A 123 3.83 1.21 -0.26
CA THR A 123 4.69 1.32 0.92
C THR A 123 6.05 1.92 0.54
N ALA A 124 6.60 1.50 -0.59
CA ALA A 124 7.83 2.03 -1.15
C ALA A 124 7.73 3.54 -1.46
N GLY A 125 6.61 3.99 -2.04
CA GLY A 125 6.37 5.41 -2.34
C GLY A 125 6.30 6.28 -1.10
N LYS A 126 5.56 5.82 -0.08
CA LYS A 126 5.52 6.51 1.22
C LYS A 126 6.90 6.60 1.86
N TYR A 127 7.70 5.54 1.77
CA TYR A 127 9.07 5.54 2.24
C TYR A 127 9.91 6.61 1.52
N MET A 128 9.88 6.66 0.18
CA MET A 128 10.63 7.66 -0.60
C MET A 128 10.24 9.11 -0.23
N VAL A 129 8.95 9.39 -0.07
CA VAL A 129 8.46 10.72 0.38
C VAL A 129 8.95 11.04 1.80
N SER A 130 8.95 10.05 2.70
CA SER A 130 9.43 10.22 4.08
C SER A 130 10.95 10.41 4.18
N GLN A 131 11.74 9.88 3.25
CA GLN A 131 13.19 10.08 3.22
C GLN A 131 13.56 11.49 2.74
N GLY A 132 12.89 11.98 1.69
CA GLY A 132 13.14 13.33 1.14
C GLY A 132 12.83 14.49 2.11
N THR A 133 12.11 14.22 3.21
CA THR A 133 11.85 15.20 4.28
C THR A 133 12.89 15.19 5.40
N LYS A 134 13.74 14.16 5.50
CA LYS A 134 14.79 14.05 6.52
C LYS A 134 16.11 14.71 6.12
N ASP A 135 16.39 14.84 4.83
CA ASP A 135 17.63 15.45 4.33
C ASP A 135 17.65 16.99 4.38
N LYS A 136 16.61 17.62 4.94
CA LYS A 136 16.47 19.10 4.99
C LYS A 136 16.64 19.70 6.39
N LYS A 137 17.37 19.04 7.30
CA LYS A 137 17.66 19.60 8.63
C LYS A 137 19.15 19.87 8.82
#